data_AF-A0A8T6FSM2-F1
#
_entry.id   AF-A0A8T6FSM2-F1
#
_cell.length_a   1.000
_cell.length_b   1.000
_cell.length_c   1.000
_cell.angle_alpha   90.00
_cell.angle_beta   90.00
_cell.angle_gamma   90.00
#
_symmetry.space_group_name_H-M   'P 1'
#
loop_
_entity.id
_entity.type
_entity.pdbx_description
1 polymer ?
#
loop_
_entity_poly.entity_id
_entity_poly.type
_entity_poly.pdbx_seq_one_letter_code
_entity_poly.pdbx_strand_id
1 'polypeptide(L)'
;MLLFRRKYPRWWFDWNLELTRFSNRVGAYFLLLREEYPSTDEEQAVHVEIDFPDAERDLNRWLPLVKWLLAIPHYIVLSVLGVVVLVITVIAWFAILFTGRYPQGMFNFVVGWSRWALRVSAYAFLLVTDRYPPFSFEE
;
A
#
# COMPACT_ATOMS: atom_id res chain seq x y z
N MET A 1 -8.29 12.99 18.31
CA MET A 1 -7.10 13.49 19.06
C MET A 1 -6.22 14.46 18.25
N LEU A 2 -6.14 14.37 16.91
CA LEU A 2 -5.73 15.53 16.08
C LEU A 2 -6.72 16.70 16.19
N LEU A 3 -8.01 16.41 16.00
CA LEU A 3 -9.12 17.37 16.09
C LEU A 3 -9.20 18.13 17.43
N PHE A 4 -8.88 17.45 18.54
CA PHE A 4 -9.05 17.98 19.90
C PHE A 4 -7.75 18.34 20.64
N ARG A 5 -6.63 17.66 20.35
CA ARG A 5 -5.37 17.81 21.10
C ARG A 5 -4.12 18.05 20.22
N ARG A 6 -4.26 18.28 18.91
CA ARG A 6 -3.13 18.49 17.96
C ARG A 6 -2.04 17.41 18.00
N LYS A 7 -2.35 16.22 18.53
CA LYS A 7 -1.40 15.13 18.69
C LYS A 7 -1.85 13.98 17.82
N TYR A 8 -1.01 13.61 16.86
CA TYR A 8 -1.17 12.35 16.14
C TYR A 8 -0.93 11.21 17.13
N PRO A 9 -1.92 10.32 17.35
CA PRO A 9 -1.73 9.22 18.27
C PRO A 9 -0.67 8.29 17.68
N ARG A 10 0.48 8.15 18.35
CA ARG A 10 1.57 7.27 17.89
C ARG A 10 1.06 5.84 17.68
N TRP A 11 0.27 5.31 18.62
CA TRP A 11 -0.36 4.00 18.48
C TRP A 11 -1.15 3.80 17.18
N TRP A 12 -1.80 4.85 16.65
CA TRP A 12 -2.55 4.78 15.40
C TRP A 12 -1.59 4.78 14.20
N PHE A 13 -0.52 5.57 14.27
CA PHE A 13 0.54 5.57 13.24
C PHE A 13 1.20 4.20 13.19
N ASP A 14 1.67 3.72 14.33
CA ASP A 14 2.37 2.45 14.50
C ASP A 14 1.49 1.30 14.02
N TRP A 15 0.20 1.30 14.39
CA TRP A 15 -0.77 0.30 13.92
C TRP A 15 -0.93 0.30 12.39
N ASN A 16 -1.12 1.48 11.77
CA ASN A 16 -1.28 1.56 10.33
C ASN A 16 0.03 1.24 9.59
N LEU A 17 1.18 1.65 10.12
CA LEU A 17 2.49 1.35 9.56
C LEU A 17 2.74 -0.16 9.55
N GLU A 18 2.50 -0.82 10.68
CA GLU A 18 2.65 -2.27 10.78
C GLU A 18 1.64 -3.02 9.91
N LEU A 19 0.40 -2.55 9.84
CA LEU A 19 -0.61 -3.12 8.94
C LEU A 19 -0.18 -3.01 7.48
N THR A 20 0.32 -1.85 7.06
CA THR A 20 0.83 -1.65 5.69
C THR A 20 2.02 -2.54 5.39
N ARG A 21 2.98 -2.69 6.32
CA ARG A 21 4.11 -3.62 6.20
C ARG A 21 3.64 -5.06 6.07
N PHE A 22 2.70 -5.48 6.92
CA PHE A 22 2.13 -6.83 6.87
C PHE A 22 1.37 -7.07 5.56
N SER A 23 0.48 -6.17 5.16
CA SER A 23 -0.26 -6.29 3.90
C SER A 23 0.65 -6.35 2.69
N ASN A 24 1.76 -5.58 2.68
CA ASN A 24 2.72 -5.63 1.58
C ASN A 24 3.47 -6.98 1.54
N ARG A 25 3.84 -7.53 2.71
CA ARG A 25 4.45 -8.88 2.82
C ARG A 25 3.49 -9.97 2.33
N VAL A 26 2.27 -9.98 2.84
CA VAL A 26 1.23 -10.96 2.45
C VAL A 26 0.89 -10.82 0.97
N GLY A 27 0.77 -9.59 0.47
CA GLY A 27 0.51 -9.31 -0.95
C GLY A 27 1.63 -9.82 -1.84
N ALA A 28 2.90 -9.55 -1.50
CA ALA A 28 4.04 -10.01 -2.28
C ALA A 28 4.10 -11.55 -2.38
N TYR A 29 3.80 -12.25 -1.29
CA TYR A 29 3.72 -13.71 -1.28
C TYR A 29 2.52 -14.24 -2.08
N PHE A 30 1.33 -13.71 -1.82
CA PHE A 30 0.10 -14.17 -2.49
C PHE A 30 0.12 -13.93 -4.01
N LEU A 31 0.73 -12.81 -4.42
CA LEU A 31 0.90 -12.44 -5.82
C LEU A 31 2.10 -13.12 -6.48
N LEU A 32 2.76 -14.06 -5.79
CA LEU A 32 3.92 -14.81 -6.27
C LEU A 32 5.09 -13.92 -6.71
N LEU A 33 5.17 -12.69 -6.17
CA LEU A 33 6.29 -11.78 -6.39
C LEU A 33 7.51 -12.21 -5.57
N ARG A 34 7.27 -12.90 -4.45
CA ARG A 34 8.30 -13.55 -3.62
C ARG A 34 7.86 -14.93 -3.18
N GLU A 35 8.81 -15.84 -3.13
CA GLU A 35 8.61 -17.21 -2.62
C GLU A 35 8.75 -17.30 -1.09
N GLU A 36 9.29 -16.27 -0.44
CA GLU A 36 9.45 -16.22 1.01
C GLU A 36 8.09 -16.09 1.72
N TYR A 37 7.82 -17.06 2.60
CA TYR A 37 6.63 -17.03 3.45
C TYR A 37 6.65 -15.80 4.36
N PRO A 38 5.55 -15.03 4.47
CA PRO A 38 5.48 -13.83 5.28
C PRO A 38 5.39 -14.20 6.77
N SER A 39 6.53 -14.45 7.40
CA SER A 39 6.64 -14.68 8.84
C SER A 39 6.30 -13.41 9.62
N THR A 40 5.57 -13.57 10.73
CA THR A 40 5.14 -12.47 11.60
C THR A 40 6.23 -12.09 12.61
N ASP A 41 7.19 -12.99 12.83
CA ASP A 41 8.18 -12.94 13.92
C ASP A 41 9.59 -12.51 13.47
N GLU A 42 9.87 -12.46 12.16
CA GLU A 42 11.19 -12.09 11.63
C GLU A 42 11.16 -10.69 10.98
N GLU A 43 12.22 -9.89 11.23
CA GLU A 43 12.48 -8.66 10.49
C GLU A 43 12.78 -9.01 9.02
N GLN A 44 11.85 -8.68 8.12
CA GLN A 44 11.99 -8.98 6.70
C GLN A 44 12.57 -7.80 5.92
N ALA A 45 13.20 -8.09 4.77
CA ALA A 45 14.01 -7.17 3.97
C ALA A 45 13.29 -5.89 3.46
N VAL A 46 11.96 -5.79 3.57
CA VAL A 46 11.21 -4.62 3.12
C VAL A 46 11.16 -3.57 4.24
N HIS A 47 12.26 -2.85 4.40
CA HIS A 47 12.33 -1.68 5.27
C HIS A 47 11.65 -0.50 4.56
N VAL A 48 10.35 -0.34 4.78
CA VAL A 48 9.69 0.94 4.48
C VAL A 48 9.95 1.85 5.67
N GLU A 49 11.06 2.59 5.60
CA GLU A 49 11.33 3.72 6.48
C GLU A 49 10.42 4.87 6.04
N ILE A 50 9.35 5.07 6.80
CA ILE A 50 8.49 6.23 6.66
C ILE A 50 8.87 7.15 7.81
N ASP A 51 9.57 8.24 7.49
CA ASP A 51 9.87 9.28 8.49
C ASP A 51 8.58 9.75 9.14
N PHE A 52 8.61 9.87 10.47
CA PHE A 52 7.46 10.30 11.25
C PHE A 52 7.12 11.74 10.86
N PRO A 53 5.97 12.02 10.23
CA PRO A 53 5.63 13.36 9.79
C PRO A 53 5.32 14.24 11.00
N ASP A 54 5.88 15.46 11.02
CA ASP A 54 5.59 16.45 12.06
C ASP A 54 4.14 16.94 11.94
N ALA A 55 3.27 16.32 12.74
CA ALA A 55 1.82 16.52 12.71
C ALA A 55 1.34 17.96 13.02
N GLU A 56 2.23 18.84 13.49
CA GLU A 56 1.92 20.25 13.76
C GLU A 56 2.14 21.18 12.57
N ARG A 57 2.96 20.80 11.57
CA ARG A 57 3.29 21.65 10.41
C ARG A 57 2.58 21.24 9.12
N ASP A 58 2.44 19.93 8.87
CA ASP A 58 2.01 19.42 7.56
C ASP A 58 0.59 18.83 7.52
N LEU A 59 -0.15 18.84 8.64
CA LEU A 59 -1.46 18.19 8.72
C LEU A 59 -2.58 19.12 9.16
N ASN A 60 -3.47 19.42 8.21
CA ASN A 60 -4.61 20.29 8.46
C ASN A 60 -5.76 19.58 9.22
N ARG A 61 -6.33 20.27 10.22
CA ARG A 61 -7.18 19.70 11.30
C ARG A 61 -8.49 19.05 10.85
N TRP A 62 -8.98 19.42 9.67
CA TRP A 62 -10.25 18.95 9.08
C TRP A 62 -10.05 17.99 7.91
N LEU A 63 -8.82 17.87 7.42
CA LEU A 63 -8.50 17.12 6.21
C LEU A 63 -8.69 15.59 6.33
N PRO A 64 -8.56 14.90 7.48
CA PRO A 64 -8.72 13.44 7.50
C PRO A 64 -10.08 12.98 6.93
N LEU A 65 -11.19 13.61 7.33
CA LEU A 65 -12.52 13.25 6.82
C LEU A 65 -12.66 13.53 5.31
N VAL A 66 -12.12 14.66 4.85
CA VAL A 66 -12.16 15.06 3.44
C VAL A 66 -11.27 14.17 2.58
N LYS A 67 -10.08 13.80 3.08
CA LYS A 67 -9.15 12.86 2.45
C LYS A 67 -9.76 11.48 2.28
N TRP A 68 -10.51 10.99 3.28
CA TRP A 68 -11.23 9.73 3.18
C TRP A 68 -12.27 9.76 2.07
N LEU A 69 -13.02 10.86 1.92
CA LEU A 69 -13.96 11.07 0.82
C LEU A 69 -13.24 11.13 -0.55
N LEU A 70 -12.12 11.85 -0.61
CA LEU A 70 -11.27 11.98 -1.81
C LEU A 70 -10.54 10.68 -2.18
N ALA A 71 -10.34 9.76 -1.24
CA ALA A 71 -9.75 8.45 -1.49
C ALA A 71 -10.77 7.43 -2.02
N ILE A 72 -12.08 7.69 -1.93
CA ILE A 72 -13.12 6.78 -2.44
C ILE A 72 -12.93 6.45 -3.93
N PRO A 73 -12.72 7.43 -4.84
CA PRO A 73 -12.45 7.14 -6.25
C PRO A 73 -11.23 6.23 -6.44
N HIS A 74 -10.15 6.44 -5.68
CA HIS A 74 -8.98 5.57 -5.72
C HIS A 74 -9.29 4.14 -5.29
N TYR A 75 -10.05 3.97 -4.20
CA TYR A 75 -10.44 2.63 -3.75
C TYR A 75 -11.26 1.89 -4.79
N ILE A 76 -12.17 2.58 -5.50
CA ILE A 76 -12.97 1.96 -6.56
C ILE A 76 -12.06 1.45 -7.68
N VAL A 77 -11.15 2.29 -8.18
CA VAL A 77 -10.26 1.89 -9.28
C VAL A 77 -9.28 0.80 -8.83
N LEU A 78 -8.70 0.92 -7.63
CA LEU A 78 -7.82 -0.11 -7.08
C LEU A 78 -8.54 -1.45 -6.90
N SER A 79 -9.81 -1.44 -6.50
CA SER A 79 -10.62 -2.66 -6.37
C SER A 79 -10.85 -3.34 -7.71
N VAL A 80 -11.20 -2.57 -8.75
CA VAL A 80 -11.36 -3.09 -10.12
C VAL A 80 -10.04 -3.68 -10.63
N LEU A 81 -8.93 -2.96 -10.45
CA LEU A 81 -7.61 -3.46 -10.82
C LEU A 81 -7.19 -4.66 -9.98
N GLY A 82 -7.62 -4.76 -8.72
CA GLY A 82 -7.37 -5.90 -7.85
C GLY A 82 -7.93 -7.20 -8.43
N VAL A 83 -9.10 -7.14 -9.09
CA VAL A 83 -9.66 -8.28 -9.83
C VAL A 83 -8.75 -8.68 -10.99
N VAL A 84 -8.23 -7.70 -11.74
CA VAL A 84 -7.28 -7.94 -12.84
C VAL A 84 -5.98 -8.57 -12.31
N VAL A 85 -5.45 -8.07 -11.20
CA VAL A 85 -4.27 -8.63 -10.52
C VAL A 85 -4.51 -10.06 -10.08
N LEU A 86 -5.69 -10.40 -9.57
CA LEU A 86 -6.05 -11.77 -9.18
C LEU A 86 -6.03 -12.71 -10.40
N VAL A 87 -6.63 -12.29 -11.52
CA VAL A 87 -6.60 -13.06 -12.77
C VAL A 87 -5.15 -13.22 -13.27
N ILE A 88 -4.35 -12.16 -13.25
CA ILE A 88 -2.93 -12.20 -13.61
C ILE A 88 -2.16 -13.16 -12.71
N THR A 89 -2.46 -13.20 -11.41
CA THR A 89 -1.79 -14.10 -10.45
C THR A 89 -2.07 -15.56 -10.78
N VAL A 90 -3.32 -15.91 -11.12
CA VAL A 90 -3.67 -17.26 -11.57
C VAL A 90 -2.94 -17.61 -12.87
N ILE A 91 -2.89 -16.69 -13.84
CA ILE A 91 -2.16 -16.91 -15.10
C ILE A 91 -0.66 -17.04 -14.85
N ALA A 92 -0.08 -16.20 -13.98
CA ALA A 92 1.33 -16.23 -13.63
C ALA A 92 1.70 -17.53 -12.93
N TRP A 93 0.83 -18.06 -12.05
CA TRP A 93 1.03 -19.38 -11.44
C TRP A 93 1.20 -20.48 -12.48
N PHE A 94 0.30 -20.54 -13.47
CA PHE A 94 0.46 -21.48 -14.59
C PHE A 94 1.72 -21.19 -15.42
N ALA A 95 1.99 -19.92 -15.73
CA ALA A 95 3.16 -19.54 -16.51
C ALA A 95 4.47 -19.97 -15.83
N ILE A 96 4.58 -19.81 -14.51
CA ILE A 96 5.75 -20.25 -13.71
C ILE A 96 5.86 -21.77 -13.74
N LEU A 97 4.76 -22.52 -13.65
CA LEU A 97 4.82 -23.99 -13.75
C LEU A 97 5.40 -24.47 -15.09
N PHE A 98 5.10 -23.78 -16.19
CA PHE A 98 5.60 -24.16 -17.52
C PHE A 98 6.98 -23.59 -17.86
N THR A 99 7.25 -22.34 -17.46
CA THR A 99 8.47 -21.60 -17.88
C THR A 99 9.50 -21.45 -16.78
N GLY A 100 9.15 -21.76 -15.52
CA GLY A 100 9.97 -21.54 -14.34
C GLY A 100 10.26 -20.07 -14.04
N ARG A 101 9.60 -19.13 -14.73
CA ARG A 101 9.88 -17.69 -14.63
C ARG A 101 8.58 -16.89 -14.62
N TYR A 102 8.56 -15.82 -13.82
CA TYR A 102 7.44 -14.88 -13.80
C TYR A 102 7.50 -13.97 -15.05
N PRO A 103 6.44 -13.88 -15.88
CA PRO A 103 6.42 -13.00 -17.04
C PRO A 103 6.60 -11.52 -16.66
N GLN A 104 7.64 -10.86 -17.17
CA GLN A 104 8.02 -9.49 -16.76
C GLN A 104 6.89 -8.45 -16.92
N GLY A 105 6.07 -8.55 -17.98
CA GLY A 105 4.96 -7.63 -18.19
C GLY A 105 3.88 -7.73 -17.10
N MET A 106 3.57 -8.95 -16.66
CA MET A 106 2.64 -9.21 -15.57
C MET A 106 3.22 -8.72 -14.24
N PHE A 107 4.51 -8.97 -14.01
CA PHE A 107 5.22 -8.53 -12.80
C PHE A 107 5.15 -7.01 -12.65
N ASN A 108 5.49 -6.27 -13.71
CA ASN A 108 5.50 -4.81 -13.71
C ASN A 108 4.11 -4.22 -13.42
N PHE A 109 3.05 -4.84 -13.97
CA PHE A 109 1.67 -4.41 -13.71
C PHE A 109 1.28 -4.59 -12.23
N VAL A 110 1.54 -5.77 -11.67
CA VAL A 110 1.20 -6.09 -10.27
C VAL A 110 1.98 -5.20 -9.30
N VAL A 111 3.26 -4.95 -9.59
CA VAL A 111 4.10 -4.01 -8.82
C VAL A 111 3.57 -2.58 -8.92
N GLY A 112 3.19 -2.12 -10.12
CA GLY A 112 2.60 -0.79 -10.32
C GLY A 112 1.31 -0.60 -9.52
N TRP A 113 0.42 -1.60 -9.52
CA TRP A 113 -0.80 -1.60 -8.70
C TRP A 113 -0.46 -1.55 -7.20
N SER A 114 0.48 -2.36 -6.74
CA SER A 114 0.89 -2.40 -5.33
C SER A 114 1.48 -1.07 -4.87
N ARG A 115 2.31 -0.42 -5.70
CA ARG A 115 2.86 0.93 -5.44
C ARG A 115 1.75 1.99 -5.35
N TRP A 116 0.74 1.89 -6.21
CA TRP A 116 -0.38 2.80 -6.16
C TRP A 116 -1.23 2.61 -4.89
N ALA A 117 -1.50 1.36 -4.51
CA ALA A 117 -2.18 1.03 -3.25
C ALA A 117 -1.41 1.56 -2.03
N LEU A 118 -0.08 1.45 -2.01
CA LEU A 118 0.77 2.01 -0.95
C LEU A 118 0.66 3.54 -0.86
N ARG A 119 0.66 4.25 -2.00
CA ARG A 119 0.48 5.72 -2.02
C ARG A 119 -0.88 6.15 -1.47
N VAL A 120 -1.95 5.44 -1.83
CA VAL A 120 -3.29 5.70 -1.31
C VAL A 120 -3.35 5.41 0.19
N SER A 121 -2.74 4.32 0.65
CA SER A 121 -2.63 3.99 2.07
C SER A 121 -1.88 5.07 2.85
N ALA A 122 -0.76 5.56 2.30
CA ALA A 122 0.02 6.64 2.91
C ALA A 122 -0.75 7.96 3.01
N TYR A 123 -1.55 8.29 1.99
CA TYR A 123 -2.38 9.50 1.96
C TYR A 123 -3.58 9.43 2.91
N ALA A 124 -4.32 8.31 2.90
CA ALA A 124 -5.60 8.18 3.60
C ALA A 124 -5.47 7.69 5.05
N PHE A 125 -4.52 6.78 5.32
CA PHE A 125 -4.38 6.12 6.63
C PHE A 125 -3.20 6.64 7.43
N LEU A 126 -2.00 6.68 6.82
CA LEU A 126 -0.81 7.17 7.50
C LEU A 126 -0.82 8.70 7.64
N LEU A 127 -1.56 9.41 6.77
CA LEU A 127 -1.67 10.87 6.77
C LEU A 127 -0.27 11.52 6.71
N VAL A 128 0.68 10.91 6.00
CA VAL A 128 2.07 11.39 5.97
C VAL A 128 2.23 12.63 5.08
N THR A 129 1.31 12.81 4.12
CA THR A 129 1.32 13.95 3.22
C THR A 129 -0.10 14.47 2.95
N ASP A 130 -0.23 15.79 2.80
CA ASP A 130 -1.45 16.47 2.32
C ASP A 130 -1.57 16.47 0.79
N ARG A 131 -0.52 16.03 0.06
CA ARG A 131 -0.50 16.02 -1.40
C ARG A 131 -1.31 14.85 -1.97
N TYR A 132 -2.28 15.16 -2.83
CA TYR A 132 -3.15 14.17 -3.46
C TYR A 132 -2.35 13.27 -4.42
N PRO A 133 -2.42 11.93 -4.28
CA PRO A 133 -1.64 11.02 -5.10
C PRO A 133 -2.19 10.95 -6.54
N PRO A 134 -1.33 11.03 -7.56
CA PRO A 134 -1.74 10.90 -8.96
C PRO A 134 -2.28 9.49 -9.25
N PHE A 135 -3.21 9.40 -10.20
CA PHE A 135 -3.72 8.14 -10.76
C PHE A 135 -2.73 7.56 -11.78
N SER A 136 -1.49 7.32 -11.36
CA SER A 136 -0.42 6.80 -12.22
C SER A 136 0.07 5.45 -11.72
N PHE A 137 0.59 4.61 -12.61
CA PHE A 137 1.37 3.42 -12.21
C PHE A 137 2.86 3.73 -12.02
N GLU A 138 3.31 4.88 -12.53
CA GLU A 138 4.67 5.39 -12.45
C GLU A 138 4.83 6.46 -11.35
N GLU A 139 6.08 6.64 -10.94
CA GLU A 139 6.55 7.48 -9.83
C GLU A 139 6.23 8.97 -10.02
#